data_AF-A0A951Q4G7-F1
#
_entry.id   AF-A0A951Q4G7-F1
#
_cell.length_a   1.000
_cell.length_b   1.000
_cell.length_c   1.000
_cell.angle_alpha   90.00
_cell.angle_beta   90.00
_cell.angle_gamma   90.00
#
_symmetry.space_group_name_H-M   'P 1'
#
loop_
_entity.id
_entity.type
_entity.pdbx_description
1 polymer ?
#
loop_
_entity_poly.entity_id
_entity_poly.type
_entity_poly.pdbx_seq_one_letter_code
_entity_poly.pdbx_strand_id
1 'polypeptide(L)' 'MIAKQLNSDFPQIKTLLKVEDLGDWNSIGQKFFSEGAIFDKIQAQKALS' A
#
# COMPACT_ATOMS: atom_id res chain seq x y z
N MET A 1 9.57 6.96 31.19
CA MET A 1 9.26 5.53 30.96
C MET A 1 8.26 5.31 29.82
N ILE A 2 7.30 6.21 29.60
CA ILE A 2 6.31 6.12 28.50
C ILE A 2 6.96 6.10 27.10
N ALA A 3 7.97 6.95 26.83
CA ALA A 3 8.60 7.03 25.51
C ALA A 3 9.31 5.73 25.06
N LYS A 4 9.90 4.95 25.99
CA LYS A 4 10.51 3.65 25.67
C LYS A 4 9.46 2.60 25.30
N GLN A 5 8.32 2.59 26.00
CA GLN A 5 7.20 1.70 25.73
C GLN A 5 6.57 2.03 24.36
N LEU A 6 6.36 3.32 24.08
CA LEU A 6 5.80 3.78 22.82
C LEU A 6 6.65 3.36 21.61
N ASN A 7 7.98 3.43 21.72
CA ASN A 7 8.89 3.00 20.65
C ASN A 7 8.97 1.48 20.47
N SER A 8 8.61 0.70 21.49
CA SER A 8 8.51 -0.76 21.39
C SER A 8 7.23 -1.17 20.66
N ASP A 9 6.12 -0.48 20.95
CA ASP A 9 4.81 -0.79 20.40
C ASP A 9 4.60 -0.16 19.01
N PHE A 10 5.28 0.96 18.73
CA PHE A 10 5.24 1.69 17.46
C PHE A 10 6.67 1.93 16.95
N PRO A 11 7.25 0.97 16.20
CA PRO A 11 8.58 1.13 15.65
C PRO A 11 8.63 2.31 14.68
N GLN A 12 9.77 2.99 14.65
CA GLN A 12 9.96 4.15 13.79
C GLN A 12 10.00 3.73 12.31
N ILE A 13 9.10 4.28 11.50
CA ILE A 13 9.01 4.01 10.06
C ILE A 13 9.89 5.02 9.31
N LYS A 14 10.82 4.53 8.48
CA LYS A 14 11.71 5.39 7.67
C LYS A 14 10.97 6.10 6.54
N THR A 15 10.00 5.43 5.93
CA THR A 15 9.23 5.95 4.80
C THR A 15 7.78 5.58 4.99
N LEU A 16 6.96 6.59 5.23
CA LEU A 16 5.51 6.46 5.33
C LEU A 16 4.92 7.44 4.31
N LEU A 17 4.24 6.89 3.31
CA LEU A 17 3.54 7.68 2.30
C LEU A 17 2.06 7.72 2.64
N LYS A 18 1.44 8.86 2.37
CA LYS A 18 -0.01 8.98 2.39
C LYS A 18 -0.57 8.72 0.99
N VAL A 19 -1.88 8.51 0.91
CA VAL A 19 -2.53 8.30 -0.38
C VAL A 19 -2.45 9.55 -1.26
N GLU A 20 -2.45 10.72 -0.64
CA GLU A 20 -2.26 12.02 -1.30
C GLU A 20 -0.89 12.13 -1.99
N ASP A 21 0.15 11.47 -1.45
CA ASP A 21 1.47 11.41 -2.07
C ASP A 21 1.49 10.52 -3.33
N LEU A 22 0.47 9.66 -3.47
CA LEU A 22 0.29 8.72 -4.58
C LEU A 22 -0.86 9.12 -5.52
N GLY A 23 -1.53 10.26 -5.24
CA GLY A 23 -2.69 10.76 -5.96
C GLY A 23 -3.92 10.87 -5.06
N ASP A 24 -4.95 10.05 -5.33
CA ASP A 24 -6.18 10.00 -4.55
C ASP A 24 -6.78 8.58 -4.58
N TRP A 25 -7.69 8.30 -3.65
CA TRP A 25 -8.28 6.97 -3.52
C TRP A 25 -9.01 6.48 -4.77
N ASN A 26 -9.67 7.38 -5.50
CA ASN A 26 -10.41 7.01 -6.70
C ASN A 26 -9.46 6.68 -7.86
N SER A 27 -8.43 7.51 -8.07
CA SER A 27 -7.41 7.31 -9.10
C SER A 27 -6.62 6.03 -8.87
N ILE A 28 -6.21 5.75 -7.62
CA ILE A 28 -5.51 4.51 -7.25
C ILE A 28 -6.43 3.31 -7.44
N GLY A 29 -7.68 3.41 -6.95
CA GLY A 29 -8.69 2.37 -7.10
C GLY A 29 -8.90 1.98 -8.56
N GLN A 30 -9.14 2.97 -9.43
CA GLN A 30 -9.38 2.73 -10.84
C GLN A 30 -8.17 2.14 -11.57
N LYS A 31 -6.97 2.61 -11.23
CA LYS A 31 -5.73 2.21 -11.91
C LYS A 31 -5.26 0.81 -11.55
N PHE A 32 -5.40 0.44 -10.28
CA PHE A 32 -4.81 -0.79 -9.77
C PHE A 32 -5.82 -1.89 -9.47
N PHE A 33 -7.05 -1.53 -9.08
CA PHE A 33 -8.00 -2.45 -8.45
C PHE A 33 -9.38 -2.54 -9.13
N SER A 34 -9.64 -1.78 -10.19
CA SER A 34 -10.80 -2.04 -11.06
C SER A 34 -10.72 -3.44 -11.70
N GLU A 35 -11.85 -3.95 -12.15
CA GLU A 35 -11.90 -5.20 -12.91
C GLU A 35 -11.00 -5.14 -14.15
N GLY A 36 -10.08 -6.10 -14.27
CA GLY A 36 -9.10 -6.19 -15.35
C GLY A 36 -7.92 -5.21 -15.21
N ALA A 37 -7.77 -4.56 -14.05
CA ALA A 37 -6.70 -3.59 -13.82
C ALA A 37 -5.34 -4.27 -13.56
N ILE A 38 -4.36 -3.47 -13.11
CA ILE A 38 -2.97 -3.91 -12.97
C ILE A 38 -2.84 -5.08 -12.00
N PHE A 39 -3.58 -5.07 -10.88
CA PHE A 39 -3.53 -6.17 -9.92
C PHE A 39 -3.96 -7.49 -10.55
N ASP A 40 -5.06 -7.50 -11.28
CA ASP A 40 -5.58 -8.70 -11.95
C ASP A 40 -4.60 -9.25 -13.00
N LYS A 41 -3.95 -8.36 -13.76
CA LYS A 41 -2.93 -8.74 -14.75
C LYS A 41 -1.72 -9.41 -14.10
N ILE A 42 -1.24 -8.87 -12.97
CA ILE A 42 -0.13 -9.45 -12.21
C ILE A 42 -0.52 -10.83 -11.67
N GLN A 43 -1.72 -10.96 -11.12
CA GLN A 43 -2.22 -12.23 -10.59
C GLN A 43 -2.37 -13.29 -11.68
N ALA A 44 -2.89 -12.92 -12.86
CA ALA A 44 -3.00 -13.82 -14.00
C ALA A 44 -1.64 -14.28 -14.50
N GLN A 45 -0.64 -13.38 -14.55
CA GLN A 45 0.73 -13.74 -14.92
C GLN A 45 1.36 -14.71 -13.91
N LYS A 46 1.17 -14.48 -12.60
CA LYS A 46 1.66 -15.38 -11.55
C LYS A 46 0.99 -16.76 -11.57
N ALA A 47 -0.27 -16.85 -11.98
CA ALA A 47 -0.98 -18.12 -12.10
C ALA A 47 -0.51 -18.97 -13.29
N LEU A 48 0.18 -18.36 -14.27
CA LEU A 48 0.67 -19.00 -15.49
C LEU A 48 2.14 -19.44 -15.39
N SER A 49 2.84 -19.10 -14.31
CA SER A 49 4.24 -19.48 -14.01
C SER A 49 4.31 -20.61 -13.00
#